data_AF-A0A2V8BFP9-F1
#
_entry.id   AF-A0A2V8BFP9-F1
#
_cell.length_a   1.000
_cell.length_b   1.000
_cell.length_c   1.000
_cell.angle_alpha   90.00
_cell.angle_beta   90.00
_cell.angle_gamma   90.00
#
_symmetry.space_group_name_H-M   'P 1'
#
loop_
_entity.id
_entity.type
_entity.pdbx_description
1 polymer ?
#
loop_
_entity_poly.entity_id
_entity_poly.type
_entity_poly.pdbx_seq_one_letter_code
_entity_poly.pdbx_strand_id
1 'polypeptide(L)'
;MQPRRAEEARIADRRSLIARCHRAWADGSTRSALQWPGVAPRNPGSDVAHKALAPQFVRCFIVTVSDTRTEETDSSGRAIADLLAAAGHEVAGRAIVRDDPDLVRRTIERQLANPLVQVILTTGGTGITSRDSTYETVSALMQKRLDGFGELFRMLSYEQIGPAAMMSRACAGLVAGRIVVSLPGSEAAVRLAMERLLIPELGHLVQQASR
;
A
#
# COMPACT_ATOMS: atom_id res chain seq x y z
N MET A 1 51.88 -14.99 -8.58
CA MET A 1 51.37 -15.49 -7.27
C MET A 1 50.54 -14.45 -6.48
N GLN A 2 50.42 -13.19 -6.92
CA GLN A 2 49.72 -12.11 -6.18
C GLN A 2 48.20 -11.89 -6.45
N PRO A 3 47.58 -12.26 -7.60
CA PRO A 3 46.18 -11.86 -7.86
C PRO A 3 45.13 -12.64 -7.06
N ARG A 4 45.38 -13.92 -6.72
CA ARG A 4 44.41 -14.75 -5.97
C ARG A 4 44.18 -14.26 -4.53
N ARG A 5 45.22 -13.78 -3.85
CA ARG A 5 45.11 -13.27 -2.46
C ARG A 5 44.30 -11.97 -2.38
N ALA A 6 44.36 -11.12 -3.41
CA ALA A 6 43.56 -9.90 -3.47
C ALA A 6 42.07 -10.18 -3.70
N GLU A 7 41.76 -11.22 -4.48
CA GLU A 7 40.38 -11.65 -4.74
C GLU A 7 39.77 -12.38 -3.54
N GLU A 8 40.53 -13.26 -2.87
CA GLU A 8 40.12 -13.90 -1.62
C GLU A 8 39.84 -12.88 -0.50
N ALA A 9 40.64 -11.82 -0.39
CA ALA A 9 40.41 -10.74 0.56
C ALA A 9 39.13 -9.94 0.26
N ARG A 10 38.82 -9.68 -1.02
CA ARG A 10 37.58 -9.00 -1.43
C ARG A 10 36.33 -9.87 -1.20
N ILE A 11 36.45 -11.18 -1.38
CA ILE A 11 35.36 -12.13 -1.11
C ILE A 11 35.12 -12.28 0.40
N ALA A 12 36.19 -12.33 1.20
CA ALA A 12 36.09 -12.34 2.66
C ALA A 12 35.46 -11.05 3.21
N ASP A 13 35.83 -9.90 2.65
CA ASP A 13 35.26 -8.60 3.03
C ASP A 13 33.77 -8.50 2.66
N ARG A 14 33.36 -8.95 1.46
CA ARG A 14 31.94 -9.05 1.07
C ARG A 14 31.13 -9.98 1.97
N ARG A 15 31.68 -11.15 2.34
CA ARG A 15 31.02 -12.08 3.28
C ARG A 15 30.88 -11.46 4.68
N SER A 16 31.87 -10.68 5.11
CA SER A 16 31.82 -9.95 6.38
C SER A 16 30.78 -8.82 6.36
N LEU A 17 30.63 -8.14 5.22
CA LEU A 17 29.63 -7.09 5.02
C LEU A 17 28.21 -7.66 5.04
N ILE A 18 27.97 -8.74 4.31
CA ILE A 18 26.67 -9.44 4.26
C ILE A 18 26.29 -9.96 5.66
N ALA A 19 27.24 -10.56 6.39
CA ALA A 19 27.00 -11.04 7.76
C ALA A 19 26.80 -9.91 8.79
N ARG A 20 27.35 -8.71 8.56
CA ARG A 20 27.08 -7.51 9.37
C ARG A 20 25.69 -6.94 9.07
N CYS A 21 25.30 -6.88 7.79
CA CYS A 21 23.95 -6.48 7.38
C CYS A 21 22.88 -7.41 7.97
N HIS A 22 23.08 -8.74 7.90
CA HIS A 22 22.14 -9.70 8.48
C HIS A 22 22.01 -9.60 10.01
N ARG A 23 23.10 -9.32 10.74
CA ARG A 23 23.05 -9.12 12.20
C ARG A 23 22.37 -7.82 12.60
N ALA A 24 22.69 -6.72 11.92
CA ALA A 24 22.04 -5.43 12.14
C ALA A 24 20.55 -5.45 11.76
N TRP A 25 20.14 -6.35 10.85
CA TRP A 25 18.72 -6.55 10.51
C TRP A 25 17.95 -7.37 11.56
N ALA A 26 18.62 -8.27 12.29
CA ALA A 26 17.98 -9.20 13.22
C ALA A 26 17.77 -8.61 14.63
N ASP A 27 18.55 -7.62 15.05
CA ASP A 27 18.51 -7.06 16.41
C ASP A 27 17.59 -5.85 16.59
N GLY A 28 16.97 -5.36 15.50
CA GLY A 28 16.00 -4.26 15.54
C GLY A 28 16.59 -2.91 15.99
N SER A 29 17.92 -2.79 16.13
CA SER A 29 18.60 -1.58 16.60
C SER A 29 18.63 -0.43 15.58
N THR A 30 18.13 -0.65 14.36
CA THR A 30 18.20 0.32 13.26
C THR A 30 16.94 1.14 13.01
N ARG A 31 16.04 1.33 14.00
CA ARG A 31 14.96 2.33 13.83
C ARG A 31 15.47 3.75 13.59
N SER A 32 16.75 4.03 13.89
CA SER A 32 17.41 5.33 13.66
C SER A 32 18.55 5.29 12.62
N ALA A 33 18.92 4.13 12.06
CA ALA A 33 20.19 3.98 11.33
C ALA A 33 20.05 3.70 9.83
N LEU A 34 18.85 3.80 9.25
CA LEU A 34 18.67 3.86 7.80
C LEU A 34 18.90 5.31 7.29
N GLN A 35 20.12 5.83 7.49
CA GLN A 35 20.66 6.87 6.61
C GLN A 35 21.44 6.17 5.52
N TRP A 36 20.87 6.14 4.30
CA TRP A 36 21.61 5.69 3.13
C TRP A 36 22.76 6.67 2.88
N PRO A 37 24.02 6.20 2.72
CA PRO A 37 25.14 7.11 2.49
C PRO A 37 24.89 7.97 1.24
N GLY A 38 24.80 9.29 1.42
CA GLY A 38 24.52 10.25 0.35
C GLY A 38 23.07 10.78 0.29
N VAL A 39 22.14 10.28 1.11
CA VAL A 39 20.78 10.83 1.21
C VAL A 39 20.75 11.86 2.33
N ALA A 40 20.56 13.13 1.96
CA ALA A 40 20.37 14.20 2.94
C ALA A 40 19.18 13.87 3.87
N PRO A 41 19.25 14.20 5.17
CA PRO A 41 18.11 14.02 6.07
C PRO A 41 16.90 14.75 5.48
N ARG A 42 15.71 14.11 5.54
CA ARG A 42 14.47 14.74 5.07
C ARG A 42 14.34 16.10 5.73
N ASN A 43 14.12 17.14 4.95
CA ASN A 43 13.78 18.45 5.48
C ASN A 43 12.31 18.41 5.92
N PRO A 44 11.98 18.36 7.22
CA PRO A 44 10.60 18.25 7.66
C PRO A 44 9.78 19.49 7.26
N GLY A 45 10.43 20.63 7.03
CA GLY A 45 9.77 21.91 6.76
C GLY A 45 9.05 21.98 5.40
N SER A 46 9.55 21.31 4.35
CA SER A 46 8.91 21.34 3.02
C SER A 46 7.71 20.41 2.92
N ASP A 47 7.80 19.23 3.54
CA ASP A 47 6.74 18.22 3.51
C ASP A 47 5.56 18.63 4.41
N VAL A 48 5.83 19.29 5.54
CA VAL A 48 4.80 19.73 6.50
C VAL A 48 4.03 20.94 5.99
N ALA A 49 4.69 21.91 5.33
CA ALA A 49 4.04 23.12 4.83
C ALA A 49 3.07 22.85 3.66
N HIS A 50 3.40 21.92 2.76
CA HIS A 50 2.50 21.53 1.66
C HIS A 50 1.28 20.71 2.14
N LYS A 51 1.41 19.98 3.25
CA LYS A 51 0.34 19.17 3.84
C LYS A 51 -0.66 19.97 4.68
N ALA A 52 -0.29 21.16 5.17
CA ALA A 52 -1.15 21.99 6.02
C ALA A 52 -2.46 22.45 5.33
N LEU A 53 -2.50 22.46 3.99
CA LEU A 53 -3.68 22.83 3.19
C LEU A 53 -4.46 21.61 2.68
N ALA A 54 -4.03 20.38 3.00
CA ALA A 54 -4.73 19.18 2.59
C ALA A 54 -6.08 19.07 3.35
N PRO A 55 -7.13 18.53 2.72
CA PRO A 55 -8.36 18.19 3.42
C PRO A 55 -8.05 17.34 4.64
N GLN A 56 -8.42 17.83 5.82
CA GLN A 56 -8.34 17.07 7.07
C GLN A 56 -9.33 15.90 7.09
N PHE A 57 -10.23 15.87 6.11
CA PHE A 57 -11.35 14.97 6.01
C PHE A 57 -11.51 14.47 4.58
N VAL A 58 -11.68 13.16 4.43
CA VAL A 58 -11.87 12.50 3.14
C VAL A 58 -13.00 11.49 3.25
N ARG A 59 -13.85 11.42 2.22
CA ARG A 59 -14.92 10.43 2.10
C ARG A 59 -14.48 9.23 1.27
N CYS A 60 -14.46 8.07 1.91
CA CYS A 60 -13.99 6.81 1.34
C CYS A 60 -15.14 5.82 1.13
N PHE A 61 -15.10 5.07 0.04
CA PHE A 61 -15.96 3.91 -0.17
C PHE A 61 -15.11 2.63 -0.13
N ILE A 62 -15.59 1.60 0.59
CA ILE A 62 -14.86 0.35 0.76
C ILE A 62 -15.52 -0.76 -0.07
N VAL A 63 -14.72 -1.50 -0.83
CA VAL A 63 -15.16 -2.66 -1.61
C VAL A 63 -14.39 -3.89 -1.17
N THR A 64 -15.05 -4.79 -0.45
CA THR A 64 -14.48 -6.09 -0.13
C THR A 64 -14.77 -7.05 -1.27
N VAL A 65 -13.72 -7.58 -1.90
CA VAL A 65 -13.83 -8.57 -2.97
C VAL A 65 -13.62 -9.95 -2.38
N SER A 66 -14.69 -10.73 -2.28
CA SER A 66 -14.66 -12.07 -1.73
C SER A 66 -15.85 -12.91 -2.17
N ASP A 67 -15.58 -14.21 -2.35
CA ASP A 67 -16.59 -15.22 -2.61
C ASP A 67 -17.30 -15.75 -1.37
N THR A 68 -16.76 -15.51 -0.18
CA THR A 68 -17.19 -16.17 1.06
C THR A 68 -17.46 -15.21 2.21
N ARG A 69 -17.00 -13.96 2.15
CA ARG A 69 -17.24 -12.97 3.19
C ARG A 69 -18.69 -12.51 3.21
N THR A 70 -19.16 -12.25 4.42
CA THR A 70 -20.42 -11.61 4.77
C THR A 70 -20.11 -10.35 5.58
N GLU A 71 -21.13 -9.54 5.89
CA GLU A 71 -20.94 -8.33 6.70
C GLU A 71 -20.37 -8.63 8.09
N GLU A 72 -20.72 -9.77 8.68
CA GLU A 72 -20.24 -10.21 9.99
C GLU A 72 -18.80 -10.71 9.95
N THR A 73 -18.38 -11.28 8.82
CA THR A 73 -17.07 -11.96 8.69
C THR A 73 -16.03 -11.13 7.94
N ASP A 74 -16.39 -9.97 7.40
CA ASP A 74 -15.51 -9.05 6.69
C ASP A 74 -14.60 -8.25 7.65
N SER A 75 -13.61 -8.94 8.22
CA SER A 75 -12.66 -8.32 9.15
C SER A 75 -11.77 -7.27 8.49
N SER A 76 -11.38 -7.48 7.23
CA SER A 76 -10.55 -6.54 6.47
C SER A 76 -11.30 -5.25 6.13
N GLY A 77 -12.54 -5.34 5.62
CA GLY A 77 -13.37 -4.17 5.36
C GLY A 77 -13.76 -3.43 6.65
N ARG A 78 -13.95 -4.15 7.76
CA ARG A 78 -14.11 -3.55 9.10
C ARG A 78 -12.85 -2.81 9.54
N ALA A 79 -11.67 -3.40 9.41
CA ALA A 79 -10.41 -2.78 9.79
C ALA A 79 -10.15 -1.48 9.01
N ILE A 80 -10.44 -1.44 7.70
CA ILE A 80 -10.36 -0.21 6.90
C ILE A 80 -11.29 0.87 7.48
N ALA A 81 -12.54 0.52 7.77
CA ALA A 81 -13.53 1.46 8.29
C ALA A 81 -13.11 2.04 9.65
N ASP A 82 -12.65 1.19 10.56
CA ASP A 82 -12.22 1.59 11.90
C ASP A 82 -10.99 2.50 11.85
N LEU A 83 -10.02 2.18 10.99
CA LEU A 83 -8.81 2.98 10.81
C LEU A 83 -9.11 4.35 10.16
N LEU A 84 -10.02 4.40 9.20
CA LEU A 84 -10.48 5.67 8.62
C LEU A 84 -11.19 6.54 9.66
N ALA A 85 -12.11 5.95 10.43
CA ALA A 85 -12.84 6.68 11.46
C ALA A 85 -11.90 7.20 12.56
N ALA A 86 -10.93 6.38 13.00
CA ALA A 86 -9.91 6.79 13.97
C ALA A 86 -9.02 7.94 13.47
N ALA A 87 -8.80 8.03 12.16
CA ALA A 87 -8.08 9.12 11.51
C ALA A 87 -8.94 10.36 11.21
N GLY A 88 -10.23 10.35 11.55
CA GLY A 88 -11.16 11.46 11.29
C GLY A 88 -11.68 11.51 9.85
N HIS A 89 -11.62 10.41 9.10
CA HIS A 89 -12.20 10.29 7.76
C HIS A 89 -13.61 9.65 7.83
N GLU A 90 -14.41 9.85 6.78
CA GLU A 90 -15.76 9.28 6.69
C GLU A 90 -15.80 8.07 5.75
N VAL A 91 -16.52 7.04 6.17
CA VAL A 91 -16.88 5.89 5.33
C VAL A 91 -18.24 6.18 4.71
N ALA A 92 -18.25 6.64 3.46
CA ALA A 92 -19.46 6.97 2.70
C ALA A 92 -20.31 5.72 2.36
N GLY A 93 -19.71 4.53 2.42
CA GLY A 93 -20.39 3.27 2.22
C GLY A 93 -19.42 2.10 2.11
N ARG A 94 -19.99 0.89 2.17
CA ARG A 94 -19.27 -0.36 2.01
C ARG A 94 -20.06 -1.31 1.11
N ALA A 95 -19.36 -2.14 0.36
CA ALA A 95 -19.96 -3.22 -0.42
C ALA A 95 -19.07 -4.47 -0.37
N ILE A 96 -19.71 -5.64 -0.35
CA ILE A 96 -19.04 -6.92 -0.59
C ILE A 96 -19.46 -7.40 -1.97
N VAL A 97 -18.48 -7.75 -2.82
CA VAL A 97 -18.71 -8.25 -4.18
C VAL A 97 -17.93 -9.53 -4.40
N ARG A 98 -18.44 -10.39 -5.30
CA ARG A 98 -17.72 -11.61 -5.73
C ARG A 98 -16.42 -11.24 -6.44
N ASP A 99 -15.45 -12.16 -6.44
CA ASP A 99 -14.21 -12.03 -7.22
C ASP A 99 -14.50 -12.27 -8.70
N ASP A 100 -15.10 -11.27 -9.31
CA ASP A 100 -15.52 -11.21 -10.70
C ASP A 100 -15.11 -9.83 -11.27
N PRO A 101 -14.31 -9.79 -12.34
CA PRO A 101 -13.80 -8.55 -12.91
C PRO A 101 -14.88 -7.52 -13.22
N ASP A 102 -16.03 -7.98 -13.75
CA ASP A 102 -17.09 -7.08 -14.17
C ASP A 102 -17.86 -6.52 -12.98
N LEU A 103 -18.11 -7.33 -11.93
CA LEU A 103 -18.74 -6.86 -10.69
C LEU A 103 -17.85 -5.86 -9.96
N VAL A 104 -16.54 -6.12 -9.88
CA VAL A 104 -15.56 -5.20 -9.28
C VAL A 104 -15.53 -3.89 -10.07
N ARG A 105 -15.36 -3.95 -11.39
CA ARG A 105 -15.35 -2.79 -12.29
C ARG A 105 -16.61 -1.94 -12.15
N ARG A 106 -17.80 -2.54 -12.32
CA ARG A 106 -19.08 -1.82 -12.23
C ARG A 106 -19.28 -1.17 -10.87
N THR A 107 -18.84 -1.84 -9.80
CA THR A 107 -18.92 -1.29 -8.44
C THR A 107 -18.04 -0.06 -8.30
N ILE A 108 -16.80 -0.11 -8.79
CA ILE A 108 -15.89 1.03 -8.79
C ILE A 108 -16.46 2.18 -9.63
N GLU A 109 -16.88 1.91 -10.87
CA GLU A 109 -17.45 2.92 -11.78
C GLU A 109 -18.68 3.62 -11.19
N ARG A 110 -19.58 2.86 -10.56
CA ARG A 110 -20.73 3.42 -9.84
C ARG A 110 -20.31 4.37 -8.72
N GLN A 111 -19.27 4.03 -7.96
CA GLN A 111 -18.78 4.90 -6.88
C GLN A 111 -17.95 6.08 -7.41
N LEU A 112 -17.30 5.93 -8.56
CA LEU A 112 -16.70 7.06 -9.28
C LEU A 112 -17.76 8.05 -9.77
N ALA A 113 -18.98 7.60 -10.06
CA ALA A 113 -20.09 8.50 -10.39
C ALA A 113 -20.71 9.19 -9.16
N ASN A 114 -20.41 8.72 -7.94
CA ASN A 114 -20.95 9.29 -6.72
C ASN A 114 -20.17 10.56 -6.33
N PRO A 115 -20.82 11.75 -6.23
CA PRO A 115 -20.15 13.00 -5.88
C PRO A 115 -19.68 13.03 -4.42
N LEU A 116 -20.17 12.13 -3.57
CA LEU A 116 -19.74 12.02 -2.18
C LEU A 116 -18.47 11.18 -2.02
N VAL A 117 -18.07 10.38 -3.00
CA VAL A 117 -16.90 9.49 -2.87
C VAL A 117 -15.67 10.13 -3.50
N GLN A 118 -14.61 10.27 -2.70
CA GLN A 118 -13.32 10.82 -3.12
C GLN A 118 -12.24 9.73 -3.27
N VAL A 119 -12.34 8.68 -2.45
CA VAL A 119 -11.40 7.56 -2.45
C VAL A 119 -12.17 6.24 -2.46
N ILE A 120 -11.72 5.29 -3.28
CA ILE A 120 -12.25 3.92 -3.31
C ILE A 120 -11.13 2.97 -2.86
N LEU A 121 -11.40 2.19 -1.82
CA LEU A 121 -10.47 1.21 -1.26
C LEU A 121 -11.04 -0.19 -1.51
N THR A 122 -10.36 -1.01 -2.31
CA THR A 122 -10.71 -2.42 -2.48
C THR A 122 -9.83 -3.31 -1.62
N THR A 123 -10.36 -4.42 -1.11
CA THR A 123 -9.60 -5.43 -0.37
C THR A 123 -9.99 -6.84 -0.81
N GLY A 124 -9.02 -7.67 -1.20
CA GLY A 124 -9.24 -9.07 -1.61
C GLY A 124 -9.15 -9.32 -3.13
N GLY A 125 -9.06 -10.59 -3.51
CA GLY A 125 -8.92 -11.04 -4.91
C GLY A 125 -7.60 -10.66 -5.60
N THR A 126 -6.53 -10.48 -4.81
CA THR A 126 -5.20 -10.08 -5.32
C THR A 126 -4.14 -11.18 -5.23
N GLY A 127 -4.50 -12.43 -4.93
CA GLY A 127 -3.57 -13.56 -4.95
C GLY A 127 -3.05 -13.90 -6.35
N ILE A 128 -2.24 -14.95 -6.52
CA ILE A 128 -1.66 -15.31 -7.83
C ILE A 128 -2.44 -16.42 -8.55
N THR A 129 -3.61 -16.81 -8.03
CA THR A 129 -4.40 -17.90 -8.61
C THR A 129 -5.23 -17.38 -9.79
N SER A 130 -5.76 -18.29 -10.61
CA SER A 130 -6.64 -17.93 -11.74
C SER A 130 -7.97 -17.29 -11.31
N ARG A 131 -8.34 -17.39 -10.03
CA ARG A 131 -9.52 -16.73 -9.47
C ARG A 131 -9.25 -15.26 -9.13
N ASP A 132 -8.01 -14.92 -8.79
CA ASP A 132 -7.65 -13.60 -8.26
C ASP A 132 -7.51 -12.56 -9.38
N SER A 133 -8.56 -11.77 -9.57
CA SER A 133 -8.67 -10.86 -10.71
C SER A 133 -8.72 -9.37 -10.35
N THR A 134 -8.80 -9.05 -9.06
CA THR A 134 -8.98 -7.67 -8.58
C THR A 134 -7.82 -6.77 -8.99
N TYR A 135 -6.57 -7.25 -8.88
CA TYR A 135 -5.40 -6.42 -9.20
C TYR A 135 -5.39 -5.98 -10.67
N GLU A 136 -5.61 -6.91 -11.59
CA GLU A 136 -5.70 -6.66 -13.04
C GLU A 136 -6.85 -5.70 -13.33
N THR A 137 -8.02 -5.98 -12.75
CA THR A 137 -9.24 -5.19 -12.95
C THR A 137 -9.04 -3.74 -12.51
N VAL A 138 -8.52 -3.54 -11.30
CA VAL A 138 -8.30 -2.20 -10.74
C VAL A 138 -7.14 -1.50 -11.45
N SER A 139 -6.03 -2.20 -11.72
CA SER A 139 -4.89 -1.61 -12.43
C SER A 139 -5.24 -1.16 -13.85
N ALA A 140 -6.14 -1.87 -14.55
CA ALA A 140 -6.58 -1.50 -15.89
C ALA A 140 -7.46 -0.25 -15.92
N LEU A 141 -8.05 0.15 -14.79
CA LEU A 141 -8.85 1.37 -14.67
C LEU A 141 -7.99 2.63 -14.47
N MET A 142 -6.74 2.49 -14.03
CA MET A 142 -5.89 3.60 -13.64
C MET A 142 -5.46 4.44 -14.84
N GLN A 143 -5.81 5.73 -14.82
CA GLN A 143 -5.32 6.72 -15.79
C GLN A 143 -3.89 7.14 -15.45
N LYS A 144 -3.57 7.21 -14.16
CA LYS A 144 -2.21 7.45 -13.65
C LYS A 144 -1.95 6.55 -12.46
N ARG A 145 -0.95 5.69 -12.59
CA ARG A 145 -0.54 4.77 -11.52
C ARG A 145 0.34 5.50 -10.51
N LEU A 146 0.18 5.14 -9.24
CA LEU A 146 1.07 5.51 -8.15
C LEU A 146 1.95 4.29 -7.84
N ASP A 147 2.87 3.95 -8.75
CA ASP A 147 3.64 2.69 -8.66
C ASP A 147 4.41 2.54 -7.34
N GLY A 148 4.89 3.66 -6.79
CA GLY A 148 5.52 3.70 -5.49
C GLY A 148 4.67 3.14 -4.34
N PHE A 149 3.33 3.16 -4.43
CA PHE A 149 2.48 2.53 -3.42
C PHE A 149 2.73 1.02 -3.32
N GLY A 150 2.68 0.32 -4.46
CA GLY A 150 2.88 -1.13 -4.49
C GLY A 150 4.30 -1.52 -4.13
N GLU A 151 5.28 -0.72 -4.53
CA GLU A 151 6.70 -0.91 -4.20
C GLU A 151 6.96 -0.75 -2.70
N LEU A 152 6.51 0.35 -2.09
CA LEU A 152 6.65 0.59 -0.66
C LEU A 152 5.88 -0.45 0.15
N PHE A 153 4.68 -0.82 -0.29
CA PHE A 153 3.89 -1.85 0.37
C PHE A 153 4.62 -3.21 0.39
N ARG A 154 5.21 -3.64 -0.72
CA ARG A 154 6.00 -4.89 -0.75
C ARG A 154 7.28 -4.79 0.06
N MET A 155 7.95 -3.64 0.08
CA MET A 155 9.12 -3.43 0.93
C MET A 155 8.77 -3.59 2.41
N LEU A 156 7.72 -2.90 2.87
CA LEU A 156 7.23 -3.01 4.25
C LEU A 156 6.71 -4.41 4.57
N SER A 157 6.05 -5.06 3.61
CA SER A 157 5.58 -6.44 3.78
C SER A 157 6.75 -7.41 3.91
N TYR A 158 7.85 -7.21 3.17
CA TYR A 158 9.04 -8.06 3.24
C TYR A 158 9.66 -8.05 4.65
N GLU A 159 9.59 -6.92 5.37
CA GLU A 159 10.01 -6.85 6.78
C GLU A 159 9.16 -7.74 7.71
N GLN A 160 7.89 -8.00 7.36
CA GLN A 160 6.95 -8.78 8.19
C GLN A 160 6.85 -10.25 7.78
N ILE A 161 6.81 -10.53 6.48
CA ILE A 161 6.51 -11.87 5.92
C ILE A 161 7.63 -12.40 5.02
N GLY A 162 8.75 -11.68 4.91
CA GLY A 162 9.92 -12.10 4.15
C GLY A 162 9.62 -12.30 2.66
N PRO A 163 10.22 -13.33 2.02
CA PRO A 163 10.07 -13.58 0.58
C PRO A 163 8.62 -13.73 0.10
N ALA A 164 7.67 -14.09 0.97
CA ALA A 164 6.25 -14.16 0.62
C ALA A 164 5.69 -12.82 0.10
N ALA A 165 6.30 -11.69 0.50
CA ALA A 165 5.94 -10.36 0.02
C ALA A 165 6.09 -10.20 -1.51
N MET A 166 6.91 -11.04 -2.16
CA MET A 166 7.02 -11.09 -3.63
C MET A 166 5.68 -11.40 -4.30
N MET A 167 4.83 -12.20 -3.66
CA MET A 167 3.49 -12.56 -4.18
C MET A 167 2.43 -11.51 -3.83
N SER A 168 2.74 -10.53 -2.99
CA SER A 168 1.77 -9.52 -2.56
C SER A 168 1.52 -8.50 -3.67
N ARG A 169 0.29 -8.48 -4.17
CA ARG A 169 -0.15 -7.53 -5.20
C ARG A 169 -1.06 -6.47 -4.57
N ALA A 170 -0.62 -5.22 -4.67
CA ALA A 170 -1.34 -4.02 -4.24
C ALA A 170 -1.00 -2.89 -5.21
N CYS A 171 -1.98 -2.04 -5.52
CA CYS A 171 -1.79 -0.89 -6.41
C CYS A 171 -2.64 0.29 -5.98
N ALA A 172 -2.22 1.50 -6.33
CA ALA A 172 -2.98 2.72 -6.14
C ALA A 172 -2.85 3.61 -7.39
N GLY A 173 -3.85 4.42 -7.67
CA GLY A 173 -3.84 5.28 -8.84
C GLY A 173 -4.99 6.28 -8.89
N LEU A 174 -4.90 7.17 -9.87
CA LEU A 174 -5.94 8.12 -10.24
C LEU A 174 -6.87 7.50 -11.28
N VAL A 175 -8.18 7.58 -11.03
CA VAL A 175 -9.24 7.20 -11.96
C VAL A 175 -10.30 8.29 -11.94
N ALA A 176 -10.51 8.99 -13.06
CA ALA A 176 -11.56 10.00 -13.20
C ALA A 176 -11.55 11.06 -12.06
N GLY A 177 -10.37 11.58 -11.75
CA GLY A 177 -10.18 12.59 -10.69
C GLY A 177 -10.30 12.07 -9.25
N ARG A 178 -10.34 10.75 -9.04
CA ARG A 178 -10.46 10.11 -7.73
C ARG A 178 -9.34 9.11 -7.48
N ILE A 179 -9.03 8.87 -6.20
CA ILE A 179 -8.03 7.88 -5.81
C ILE A 179 -8.70 6.50 -5.71
N VAL A 180 -8.10 5.50 -6.35
CA VAL A 180 -8.51 4.10 -6.23
C VAL A 180 -7.32 3.28 -5.76
N VAL A 181 -7.54 2.46 -4.73
CA VAL A 181 -6.51 1.61 -4.13
C VAL A 181 -7.00 0.16 -4.10
N SER A 182 -6.14 -0.78 -4.45
CA SER A 182 -6.35 -2.21 -4.31
C SER A 182 -5.40 -2.80 -3.28
N LEU A 183 -5.96 -3.38 -2.23
CA LEU A 183 -5.26 -3.99 -1.11
C LEU A 183 -5.43 -5.52 -1.11
N PRO A 184 -4.47 -6.28 -0.57
CA PRO A 184 -4.64 -7.70 -0.31
C PRO A 184 -5.75 -8.00 0.70
N GLY A 185 -6.33 -9.20 0.63
CA GLY A 185 -7.50 -9.57 1.44
C GLY A 185 -7.22 -9.85 2.92
N SER A 186 -5.96 -10.02 3.34
CA SER A 186 -5.62 -10.27 4.74
C SER A 186 -5.66 -8.99 5.58
N GLU A 187 -6.26 -9.05 6.76
CA GLU A 187 -6.36 -7.89 7.67
C GLU A 187 -4.98 -7.30 8.03
N ALA A 188 -3.96 -8.14 8.22
CA ALA A 188 -2.60 -7.68 8.51
C ALA A 188 -2.02 -6.79 7.39
N ALA A 189 -2.17 -7.21 6.12
CA ALA A 189 -1.75 -6.42 4.97
C ALA A 189 -2.54 -5.10 4.85
N VAL A 190 -3.85 -5.15 5.12
CA VAL A 190 -4.71 -3.96 5.15
C VAL A 190 -4.22 -2.96 6.19
N ARG A 191 -4.00 -3.39 7.43
CA ARG A 191 -3.50 -2.54 8.51
C ARG A 191 -2.16 -1.93 8.14
N LEU A 192 -1.23 -2.74 7.63
CA LEU A 192 0.07 -2.26 7.18
C LEU A 192 -0.05 -1.14 6.12
N ALA A 193 -0.83 -1.36 5.07
CA ALA A 193 -1.01 -0.38 4.00
C ALA A 193 -1.73 0.89 4.50
N MET A 194 -2.78 0.73 5.30
CA MET A 194 -3.57 1.83 5.83
C MET A 194 -2.74 2.71 6.76
N GLU A 195 -2.11 2.13 7.78
CA GLU A 195 -1.41 2.86 8.82
C GLU A 195 -0.10 3.49 8.32
N ARG A 196 0.65 2.77 7.47
CA ARG A 196 2.00 3.18 7.07
C ARG A 196 2.05 4.02 5.81
N LEU A 197 1.04 3.93 4.94
CA LEU A 197 1.06 4.57 3.62
C LEU A 197 -0.17 5.46 3.37
N LEU A 198 -1.38 4.94 3.58
CA LEU A 198 -2.58 5.64 3.13
C LEU A 198 -3.00 6.75 4.10
N ILE A 199 -3.26 6.45 5.37
CA ILE A 199 -3.72 7.43 6.35
C ILE A 199 -2.82 8.68 6.42
N PRO A 200 -1.48 8.56 6.44
CA PRO A 200 -0.60 9.73 6.47
C PRO A 200 -0.70 10.64 5.23
N GLU A 201 -1.21 10.13 4.10
CA GLU A 201 -1.17 10.82 2.81
C GLU A 201 -2.56 11.03 2.17
N LEU A 202 -3.64 10.43 2.69
CA LEU A 202 -4.97 10.41 2.05
C LEU A 202 -5.48 11.81 1.70
N GLY A 203 -5.40 12.76 2.64
CA GLY A 203 -5.79 14.15 2.40
C GLY A 203 -4.99 14.78 1.26
N HIS A 204 -3.67 14.59 1.25
CA HIS A 204 -2.80 15.15 0.21
C HIS A 204 -3.05 14.51 -1.16
N LEU A 205 -3.24 13.18 -1.20
CA LEU A 205 -3.59 12.46 -2.43
C LEU A 205 -4.88 13.02 -3.05
N VAL A 206 -5.92 13.22 -2.24
CA VAL A 206 -7.19 13.79 -2.72
C VAL A 206 -7.02 15.22 -3.21
N GLN A 207 -6.24 16.05 -2.51
CA GLN A 207 -5.95 17.42 -2.94
C GLN A 207 -5.23 17.46 -4.30
N GLN A 208 -4.29 16.55 -4.54
CA GLN A 208 -3.58 16.46 -5.83
C GLN A 208 -4.46 15.88 -6.93
N ALA A 209 -5.36 14.95 -6.60
CA ALA A 209 -6.30 14.36 -7.55
C ALA A 209 -7.36 15.35 -8.08
N SER A 210 -7.68 16.39 -7.29
CA SER A 210 -8.69 17.40 -7.64
C SER A 210 -8.14 18.63 -8.39
N ARG A 211 -6.86 18.62 -8.78
CA ARG A 211 -6.21 19.69 -9.55
C ARG A 211 -6.12 19.30 -11.03
#